data_AF-R8BEH8-F1
#
_entry.id   AF-R8BEH8-F1
#
_cell.length_a   1.000
_cell.length_b   1.000
_cell.length_c   1.000
_cell.angle_alpha   90.00
_cell.angle_beta   90.00
_cell.angle_gamma   90.00
#
_symmetry.space_group_name_H-M   'P 1'
#
loop_
_entity.id
_entity.type
_entity.pdbx_description
1 polymer ?
#
loop_
_entity_poly.entity_id
_entity_poly.type
_entity_poly.pdbx_seq_one_letter_code
_entity_poly.pdbx_strand_id
1 'polypeptide(L)'
;MDFAELQALSRLPASREDLIDLFGNVVAADKFFSIQGCFCVIVLRKGEEVCISDASTRRLPYLEEQPLNKGAYGKVSRVVVAKGHFFDPKPVTEGFEYNVRDLEMARKDYEINNKNFPRAGQEEREIMDKILGGSLRSGRCENIVDNWGSLEIAPDTYSLFMPKAICDLRAYMTEHHALPPATSGAKAEFIACAAGLASGLAFLHGGMKTQEFEDMVCYHMDLKPDNVLIFHEGGRYVWKLSDFGMARVKIRRRGPGGYERERDFNSWFRRRWHQQQPADPSLSATVNRRAEGTYQPPESVSQERKMTTKSDVWSLGEDVARWARKWTFGN
;
A
#
# COMPACT_ATOMS: atom_id res chain seq x y z
N MET A 1 34.32 16.70 28.88
CA MET A 1 33.14 16.34 28.09
C MET A 1 32.44 17.64 27.72
N ASP A 2 32.42 17.96 26.44
CA ASP A 2 31.77 19.15 25.87
C ASP A 2 30.24 19.05 26.02
N PHE A 3 29.55 20.17 26.11
CA PHE A 3 28.09 20.25 26.14
C PHE A 3 27.44 19.59 24.91
N ALA A 4 28.13 19.60 23.76
CA ALA A 4 27.70 18.88 22.55
C ALA A 4 27.80 17.35 22.69
N GLU A 5 28.83 16.84 23.39
CA GLU A 5 28.99 15.41 23.69
C GLU A 5 27.92 14.93 24.68
N LEU A 6 27.59 15.76 25.68
CA LEU A 6 26.47 15.50 26.60
C LEU A 6 25.10 15.50 25.89
N GLN A 7 24.92 16.35 24.86
CA GLN A 7 23.71 16.32 24.03
C GLN A 7 23.61 15.05 23.17
N ALA A 8 24.72 14.52 22.67
CA ALA A 8 24.73 13.25 21.95
C ALA A 8 24.38 12.07 22.88
N LEU A 9 24.94 12.05 24.10
CA LEU A 9 24.63 11.07 25.16
C LEU A 9 23.18 11.16 25.67
N SER A 10 22.47 12.26 25.39
CA SER A 10 21.08 12.49 25.85
C SER A 10 20.00 11.98 24.89
N ARG A 11 20.38 11.38 23.74
CA ARG A 11 19.42 10.89 22.74
C ARG A 11 19.30 9.38 22.83
N LEU A 12 18.09 8.91 23.11
CA LEU A 12 17.74 7.50 23.03
C LEU A 12 17.23 7.14 21.61
N PRO A 13 17.46 5.90 21.12
CA PRO A 13 18.31 4.88 21.73
C PRO A 13 19.80 5.23 21.64
N ALA A 14 20.52 5.02 22.73
CA ALA A 14 21.97 5.25 22.83
C ALA A 14 22.73 3.98 22.45
N SER A 15 23.95 4.14 21.91
CA SER A 15 24.83 3.00 21.63
C SER A 15 25.32 2.36 22.92
N ARG A 16 25.76 1.10 22.85
CA ARG A 16 26.28 0.40 24.03
C ARG A 16 27.55 1.10 24.55
N GLU A 17 28.39 1.57 23.64
CA GLU A 17 29.61 2.32 23.92
C GLU A 17 29.30 3.63 24.65
N ASP A 18 28.33 4.41 24.15
CA ASP A 18 27.87 5.65 24.79
C ASP A 18 27.39 5.40 26.23
N LEU A 19 26.68 4.30 26.47
CA LEU A 19 26.21 3.95 27.81
C LEU A 19 27.35 3.48 28.72
N ILE A 20 28.37 2.79 28.19
CA ILE A 20 29.56 2.40 28.97
C ILE A 20 30.30 3.65 29.42
N ASP A 21 30.48 4.61 28.53
CA ASP A 21 31.13 5.88 28.82
C ASP A 21 30.32 6.72 29.81
N LEU A 22 28.99 6.76 29.66
CA LEU A 22 28.09 7.50 30.54
C LEU A 22 28.04 6.92 31.96
N PHE A 23 27.90 5.60 32.10
CA PHE A 23 27.77 4.95 33.40
C PHE A 23 29.11 4.63 34.06
N GLY A 24 30.22 4.64 33.30
CA GLY A 24 31.54 4.18 33.74
C GLY A 24 31.54 2.71 34.20
N ASN A 25 30.50 1.96 33.84
CA ASN A 25 30.23 0.62 34.34
C ASN A 25 29.48 -0.22 33.30
N VAL A 26 30.15 -1.25 32.81
CA VAL A 26 29.63 -2.18 31.80
C VAL A 26 28.33 -2.86 32.24
N VAL A 27 28.22 -3.25 33.51
CA VAL A 27 27.03 -3.93 34.03
C VAL A 27 25.82 -3.00 34.04
N ALA A 28 26.01 -1.73 34.39
CA ALA A 28 24.94 -0.73 34.38
C ALA A 28 24.53 -0.38 32.93
N ALA A 29 25.52 -0.23 32.05
CA ALA A 29 25.31 0.00 30.62
C ALA A 29 24.52 -1.13 29.97
N ASP A 30 24.89 -2.39 30.20
CA ASP A 30 24.19 -3.56 29.64
C ASP A 30 22.75 -3.66 30.16
N LYS A 31 22.54 -3.41 31.47
CA LYS A 31 21.18 -3.36 32.04
C LYS A 31 20.33 -2.30 31.37
N PHE A 32 20.82 -1.07 31.23
CA PHE A 32 20.07 -0.01 30.60
C PHE A 32 19.85 -0.26 29.11
N PHE A 33 20.88 -0.70 28.38
CA PHE A 33 20.81 -1.06 26.97
C PHE A 33 19.73 -2.11 26.70
N SER A 34 19.56 -3.08 27.61
CA SER A 34 18.52 -4.11 27.52
C SER A 34 17.08 -3.62 27.72
N ILE A 35 16.88 -2.46 28.38
CA ILE A 35 15.55 -1.90 28.69
C ILE A 35 15.25 -0.60 27.96
N GLN A 36 16.25 0.03 27.32
CA GLN A 36 16.08 1.37 26.72
C GLN A 36 14.97 1.40 25.67
N GLY A 37 14.74 0.27 24.99
CA GLY A 37 13.63 0.12 24.03
C GLY A 37 12.26 0.42 24.64
N CYS A 38 12.07 0.23 25.95
CA CYS A 38 10.84 0.59 26.64
C CYS A 38 10.53 2.10 26.62
N PHE A 39 11.56 2.95 26.46
CA PHE A 39 11.45 4.40 26.41
C PHE A 39 11.58 4.95 24.97
N CYS A 40 11.93 4.09 24.01
CA CYS A 40 12.18 4.47 22.62
C CYS A 40 11.02 4.03 21.72
N VAL A 41 9.83 4.58 21.96
CA VAL A 41 8.68 4.30 21.09
C VAL A 41 8.85 5.06 19.78
N ILE A 42 8.64 4.38 18.65
CA ILE A 42 8.73 5.04 17.34
C ILE A 42 7.52 5.95 17.09
N VAL A 43 7.74 6.95 16.24
CA VAL A 43 6.67 7.77 15.67
C VAL A 43 6.54 7.41 14.20
N LEU A 44 5.36 6.91 13.81
CA LEU A 44 5.02 6.69 12.40
C LEU A 44 4.79 8.04 11.71
N ARG A 45 5.12 8.16 10.43
CA ARG A 45 5.09 9.43 9.71
C ARG A 45 4.31 9.29 8.40
N LYS A 46 3.34 10.19 8.20
CA LYS A 46 2.45 10.13 7.05
C LYS A 46 3.18 10.37 5.75
N GLY A 47 3.16 9.36 4.88
CA GLY A 47 3.82 9.40 3.58
C GLY A 47 5.36 9.30 3.65
N GLU A 48 5.91 8.93 4.81
CA GLU A 48 7.34 8.70 4.99
C GLU A 48 7.59 7.27 5.48
N GLU A 49 8.82 6.80 5.27
CA GLU A 49 9.32 5.51 5.74
C GLU A 49 10.07 5.70 7.07
N VAL A 50 9.74 4.88 8.06
CA VAL A 50 10.48 4.80 9.32
C VAL A 50 11.31 3.52 9.28
N CYS A 51 12.63 3.63 9.34
CA CYS A 51 13.53 2.48 9.37
C CYS A 51 14.02 2.21 10.80
N ILE A 52 13.95 0.95 11.23
CA ILE A 52 14.49 0.44 12.48
C ILE A 52 15.55 -0.61 12.16
N SER A 53 16.80 -0.34 12.53
CA SER A 53 17.92 -1.28 12.35
C SER A 53 17.95 -2.40 13.39
N ASP A 54 17.40 -2.16 14.58
CA ASP A 54 17.38 -3.12 15.69
C ASP A 54 16.08 -3.01 16.48
N ALA A 55 15.22 -4.03 16.35
CA ALA A 55 13.93 -4.11 17.04
C ALA A 55 14.05 -4.23 18.56
N SER A 56 15.21 -4.61 19.11
CA SER A 56 15.42 -4.69 20.56
C SER A 56 15.58 -3.32 21.22
N THR A 57 16.02 -2.33 20.45
CA THR A 57 16.30 -0.97 20.94
C THR A 57 15.12 0.00 20.83
N ARG A 58 14.03 -0.41 20.18
CA ARG A 58 12.86 0.43 19.93
C ARG A 58 11.57 -0.33 20.13
N ARG A 59 10.54 0.38 20.59
CA ARG A 59 9.20 -0.17 20.78
C ARG A 59 8.23 0.32 19.71
N LEU A 60 7.38 -0.57 19.24
CA LEU A 60 6.32 -0.23 18.30
C LEU A 60 5.18 0.50 19.03
N PRO A 61 4.48 1.46 18.40
CA PRO A 61 3.54 2.34 19.08
C PRO A 61 2.14 1.72 19.18
N TYR A 62 2.04 0.38 19.16
CA TYR A 62 0.76 -0.32 19.10
C TYR A 62 0.25 -0.61 20.50
N LEU A 63 -0.97 -0.15 20.77
CA LEU A 63 -1.74 -0.52 21.96
C LEU A 63 -2.44 -1.86 21.76
N GLU A 64 -2.91 -2.12 20.53
CA GLU A 64 -3.60 -3.34 20.15
C GLU A 64 -3.17 -3.79 18.75
N GLU A 65 -3.13 -5.10 18.53
CA GLU A 65 -2.92 -5.71 17.23
C GLU A 65 -3.86 -6.92 17.06
N GLN A 66 -4.61 -6.93 15.96
CA GLN A 66 -5.51 -8.03 15.63
C GLN A 66 -5.33 -8.45 14.16
N PRO A 67 -5.05 -9.73 13.87
CA PRO A 67 -4.98 -10.20 12.49
C PRO A 67 -6.36 -10.08 11.82
N LEU A 68 -6.41 -9.47 10.63
CA LEU A 68 -7.62 -9.36 9.83
C LEU A 68 -7.65 -10.40 8.71
N ASN A 69 -6.56 -10.53 7.96
CA ASN A 69 -6.49 -11.43 6.82
C ASN A 69 -5.06 -11.89 6.54
N LYS A 70 -4.91 -13.04 5.87
CA LYS A 70 -3.64 -13.55 5.37
C LYS A 70 -3.81 -13.91 3.89
N GLY A 71 -3.15 -13.15 3.02
CA GLY A 71 -3.14 -13.37 1.58
C GLY A 71 -1.82 -13.93 1.09
N ALA A 72 -1.73 -14.20 -0.22
CA ALA A 72 -0.49 -14.62 -0.88
C ALA A 72 0.63 -13.56 -0.81
N TYR A 73 0.28 -12.31 -0.50
CA TYR A 73 1.17 -11.15 -0.60
C TYR A 73 1.55 -10.54 0.75
N GLY A 74 1.00 -11.06 1.86
CA GLY A 74 1.28 -10.54 3.19
C GLY A 74 0.17 -10.83 4.19
N LYS A 75 0.40 -10.40 5.42
CA LYS A 75 -0.59 -10.45 6.51
C LYS A 75 -1.14 -9.06 6.74
N VAL A 76 -2.45 -8.91 6.79
CA VAL A 76 -3.11 -7.65 7.15
C VAL A 76 -3.59 -7.74 8.58
N SER A 77 -3.25 -6.75 9.39
CA SER A 77 -3.66 -6.62 10.79
C SER A 77 -4.30 -5.25 11.03
N ARG A 78 -5.28 -5.20 11.93
CA ARG A 78 -5.76 -3.98 12.57
C ARG A 78 -4.76 -3.61 13.65
N VAL A 79 -4.31 -2.36 13.67
CA VAL A 79 -3.45 -1.83 14.73
C VAL A 79 -4.04 -0.55 15.30
N VAL A 80 -3.90 -0.38 16.61
CA VAL A 80 -4.25 0.86 17.31
C VAL A 80 -2.96 1.54 17.72
N VAL A 81 -2.65 2.68 17.11
CA VAL A 81 -1.47 3.49 17.39
C VAL A 81 -1.77 4.46 18.53
N ALA A 82 -0.93 4.46 19.56
CA ALA A 82 -1.08 5.33 20.71
C ALA A 82 -1.10 6.82 20.32
N LYS A 83 -1.83 7.64 21.08
CA LYS A 83 -1.73 9.12 21.01
C LYS A 83 -0.27 9.59 20.92
N GLY A 84 0.00 10.56 20.04
CA GLY A 84 1.31 11.21 19.88
C GLY A 84 2.33 10.44 19.04
N HIS A 85 1.98 9.27 18.49
CA HIS A 85 2.91 8.38 17.79
C HIS A 85 2.62 8.22 16.29
N PHE A 86 1.78 9.08 15.73
CA PHE A 86 1.57 9.24 14.29
C PHE A 86 1.65 10.72 13.93
N PHE A 87 2.61 11.08 13.08
CA PHE A 87 2.88 12.43 12.60
C PHE A 87 2.29 12.65 11.20
N ASP A 88 1.49 13.69 11.03
CA ASP A 88 0.95 14.16 9.76
C ASP A 88 1.40 15.62 9.51
N PRO A 89 2.26 15.90 8.53
CA PRO A 89 2.77 17.25 8.27
C PRO A 89 1.72 18.20 7.67
N LYS A 90 0.56 17.67 7.23
CA LYS A 90 -0.55 18.45 6.69
C LYS A 90 -1.86 17.94 7.30
N PRO A 91 -2.07 18.14 8.61
CA PRO A 91 -3.22 17.60 9.29
C PRO A 91 -4.49 18.23 8.71
N VAL A 92 -5.35 17.40 8.12
CA VAL A 92 -6.63 17.83 7.54
C VAL A 92 -7.64 18.18 8.65
N THR A 93 -7.44 17.62 9.85
CA THR A 93 -8.30 17.77 11.01
C THR A 93 -7.48 18.16 12.24
N GLU A 94 -7.98 19.13 13.00
CA GLU A 94 -7.53 19.54 14.34
C GLU A 94 -6.22 20.34 14.44
N GLY A 95 -5.48 20.57 13.35
CA GLY A 95 -4.33 21.50 13.37
C GLY A 95 -3.12 21.03 14.19
N PHE A 96 -3.16 19.80 14.72
CA PHE A 96 -2.05 19.17 15.41
C PHE A 96 -1.31 18.24 14.44
N GLU A 97 0.01 18.35 14.40
CA GLU A 97 0.86 17.51 13.55
C GLU A 97 0.94 16.06 14.04
N TYR A 98 0.45 15.77 15.25
CA TYR A 98 0.43 14.43 15.83
C TYR A 98 -0.99 14.00 16.16
N ASN A 99 -1.27 12.70 16.09
CA ASN A 99 -2.56 12.16 16.50
C ASN A 99 -2.85 12.46 17.97
N VAL A 100 -3.93 13.19 18.25
CA VAL A 100 -4.31 13.59 19.62
C VAL A 100 -5.07 12.51 20.40
N ARG A 101 -5.51 11.47 19.69
CA ARG A 101 -6.22 10.30 20.20
C ARG A 101 -5.60 9.03 19.61
N ASP A 102 -5.96 7.89 20.18
CA ASP A 102 -5.57 6.60 19.62
C ASP A 102 -6.09 6.47 18.19
N LEU A 103 -5.20 6.05 17.29
CA LEU A 103 -5.43 6.04 15.86
C LEU A 103 -5.49 4.59 15.36
N GLU A 104 -6.66 4.21 14.87
CA GLU A 104 -6.86 2.91 14.25
C GLU A 104 -6.44 2.93 12.77
N MET A 105 -5.69 1.92 12.34
CA MET A 105 -5.25 1.76 10.95
C MET A 105 -5.11 0.29 10.55
N ALA A 106 -5.06 0.04 9.24
CA ALA A 106 -4.67 -1.25 8.69
C ALA A 106 -3.16 -1.28 8.45
N ARG A 107 -2.50 -2.35 8.89
CA ARG A 107 -1.08 -2.63 8.65
C ARG A 107 -0.97 -3.89 7.79
N LYS A 108 -0.31 -3.79 6.65
CA LYS A 108 0.02 -4.94 5.79
C LYS A 108 1.50 -5.25 5.93
N ASP A 109 1.81 -6.42 6.47
CA ASP A 109 3.17 -6.91 6.68
C ASP A 109 3.63 -7.80 5.52
N TYR A 110 4.90 -7.60 5.15
CA TYR A 110 5.61 -8.34 4.13
C TYR A 110 6.81 -9.00 4.78
N GLU A 111 6.92 -10.33 4.62
CA GLU A 111 8.13 -11.07 4.94
C GLU A 111 9.17 -10.86 3.82
N ILE A 112 10.30 -10.25 4.17
CA ILE A 112 11.45 -10.02 3.31
C ILE A 112 12.46 -11.14 3.57
N ASN A 113 12.68 -12.01 2.58
CA ASN A 113 13.60 -13.12 2.73
C ASN A 113 15.05 -12.65 2.50
N ASN A 114 15.80 -12.50 3.60
CA ASN A 114 17.11 -11.86 3.69
C ASN A 114 18.30 -12.68 3.12
N LYS A 115 18.09 -13.45 2.05
CA LYS A 115 19.21 -14.16 1.38
C LYS A 115 19.37 -13.88 -0.11
N ASN A 116 18.40 -13.28 -0.79
CA ASN A 116 18.58 -12.90 -2.21
C ASN A 116 17.73 -11.71 -2.72
N PHE A 117 16.72 -11.20 -1.98
CA PHE A 117 15.81 -10.17 -2.52
C PHE A 117 15.17 -9.27 -1.44
N PRO A 118 15.66 -8.03 -1.22
CA PRO A 118 15.03 -7.05 -0.32
C PRO A 118 13.70 -6.42 -0.84
N ARG A 119 13.05 -6.96 -1.87
CA ARG A 119 12.30 -6.09 -2.80
C ARG A 119 10.76 -6.08 -2.72
N ALA A 120 10.11 -7.08 -2.13
CA ALA A 120 8.64 -7.19 -2.29
C ALA A 120 7.84 -6.04 -1.65
N GLY A 121 8.21 -5.60 -0.45
CA GLY A 121 7.59 -4.43 0.21
C GLY A 121 8.02 -3.10 -0.42
N GLN A 122 9.30 -2.99 -0.81
CA GLN A 122 9.85 -1.84 -1.51
C GLN A 122 9.16 -1.59 -2.86
N GLU A 123 8.74 -2.65 -3.55
CA GLU A 123 8.05 -2.53 -4.84
C GLU A 123 6.66 -1.93 -4.72
N GLU A 124 5.83 -2.47 -3.82
CA GLU A 124 4.50 -1.91 -3.57
C GLU A 124 4.61 -0.50 -2.99
N ARG A 125 5.64 -0.20 -2.19
CA ARG A 125 5.98 1.17 -1.77
C ARG A 125 6.29 2.06 -2.95
N GLU A 126 7.27 1.71 -3.78
CA GLU A 126 7.67 2.55 -4.89
C GLU A 126 6.52 2.77 -5.88
N ILE A 127 5.63 1.78 -6.04
CA ILE A 127 4.39 1.92 -6.81
C ILE A 127 3.45 2.89 -6.10
N MET A 128 3.16 2.70 -4.82
CA MET A 128 2.27 3.57 -4.04
C MET A 128 2.81 5.00 -3.95
N ASP A 129 4.11 5.20 -3.75
CA ASP A 129 4.79 6.49 -3.75
C ASP A 129 4.74 7.15 -5.13
N LYS A 130 4.77 6.39 -6.22
CA LYS A 130 4.60 6.95 -7.58
C LYS A 130 3.14 7.28 -7.88
N ILE A 131 2.21 6.41 -7.51
CA ILE A 131 0.76 6.63 -7.66
C ILE A 131 0.35 7.85 -6.82
N LEU A 132 0.73 7.88 -5.55
CA LEU A 132 0.33 8.90 -4.58
C LEU A 132 1.21 10.15 -4.67
N GLY A 133 2.51 10.01 -4.92
CA GLY A 133 3.42 11.13 -5.18
C GLY A 133 3.13 11.84 -6.51
N GLY A 134 2.71 11.09 -7.54
CA GLY A 134 2.13 11.65 -8.77
C GLY A 134 0.76 12.29 -8.52
N SER A 135 -0.06 11.67 -7.68
CA SER A 135 -1.36 12.24 -7.23
C SER A 135 -1.24 13.52 -6.43
N LEU A 136 -0.15 13.73 -5.68
CA LEU A 136 0.05 14.98 -4.92
C LEU A 136 0.16 16.21 -5.84
N ARG A 137 0.50 16.04 -7.13
CA ARG A 137 0.55 17.12 -8.13
C ARG A 137 -0.59 17.08 -9.15
N SER A 138 -1.12 15.90 -9.47
CA SER A 138 -2.27 15.73 -10.39
C SER A 138 -3.65 15.70 -9.69
N GLY A 139 -3.70 15.80 -8.35
CA GLY A 139 -4.89 15.63 -7.54
C GLY A 139 -5.01 14.18 -7.02
N ARG A 140 -5.40 14.03 -5.75
CA ARG A 140 -5.70 12.71 -5.15
C ARG A 140 -6.98 12.15 -5.74
N CYS A 141 -6.96 10.88 -6.14
CA CYS A 141 -8.19 10.17 -6.51
C CYS A 141 -8.82 9.54 -5.28
N GLU A 142 -10.08 9.89 -5.00
CA GLU A 142 -10.84 9.37 -3.86
C GLU A 142 -11.00 7.84 -3.92
N ASN A 143 -10.99 7.25 -5.11
CA ASN A 143 -11.25 5.82 -5.35
C ASN A 143 -9.98 4.95 -5.37
N ILE A 144 -8.87 5.43 -4.80
CA ILE A 144 -7.64 4.67 -4.58
C ILE A 144 -7.31 4.75 -3.09
N VAL A 145 -6.91 3.62 -2.49
CA VAL A 145 -6.56 3.58 -1.08
C VAL A 145 -5.31 4.43 -0.80
N ASP A 146 -5.38 5.20 0.28
CA ASP A 146 -4.28 6.05 0.73
C ASP A 146 -3.15 5.24 1.38
N ASN A 147 -1.91 5.65 1.12
CA ASN A 147 -0.74 5.25 1.91
C ASN A 147 -0.56 6.25 3.06
N TRP A 148 -0.60 5.75 4.30
CA TRP A 148 -0.33 6.52 5.51
C TRP A 148 1.13 6.43 5.97
N GLY A 149 2.01 5.76 5.22
CA GLY A 149 3.43 5.62 5.54
C GLY A 149 3.85 4.16 5.64
N SER A 150 5.13 3.95 5.92
CA SER A 150 5.71 2.61 6.02
C SER A 150 6.70 2.47 7.17
N LEU A 151 6.92 1.22 7.57
CA LEU A 151 7.89 0.84 8.60
C LEU A 151 8.73 -0.32 8.10
N GLU A 152 10.05 -0.15 8.11
CA GLU A 152 11.01 -1.23 7.90
C GLU A 152 11.62 -1.61 9.25
N ILE A 153 11.55 -2.89 9.59
CA ILE A 153 12.25 -3.48 10.74
C ILE A 153 13.24 -4.48 10.18
N ALA A 154 14.52 -4.10 10.24
CA ALA A 154 15.59 -4.93 9.72
C ALA A 154 15.67 -6.26 10.50
N PRO A 155 16.01 -7.37 9.81
CA PRO A 155 16.34 -7.42 8.38
C PRO A 155 15.18 -7.80 7.46
N ASP A 156 14.04 -8.23 8.00
CA ASP A 156 13.10 -9.08 7.28
C ASP A 156 11.65 -8.60 7.28
N THR A 157 11.33 -7.49 7.95
CA THR A 157 9.95 -7.06 8.10
C THR A 157 9.74 -5.69 7.47
N TYR A 158 8.75 -5.61 6.60
CA TYR A 158 8.28 -4.34 6.05
C TYR A 158 6.77 -4.24 6.22
N SER A 159 6.30 -3.07 6.64
CA SER A 159 4.89 -2.82 6.94
C SER A 159 4.42 -1.58 6.18
N LEU A 160 3.27 -1.69 5.52
CA LEU A 160 2.56 -0.58 4.89
C LEU A 160 1.33 -0.22 5.72
N PHE A 161 1.13 1.06 6.03
CA PHE A 161 -0.01 1.54 6.79
C PHE A 161 -1.03 2.24 5.90
N MET A 162 -2.30 1.95 6.12
CA MET A 162 -3.43 2.44 5.32
C MET A 162 -4.61 2.78 6.23
N PRO A 163 -5.55 3.64 5.80
CA PRO A 163 -6.82 3.77 6.48
C PRO A 163 -7.52 2.42 6.60
N LYS A 164 -8.13 2.14 7.76
CA LYS A 164 -8.87 0.90 7.96
C LYS A 164 -10.21 0.97 7.20
N ALA A 165 -10.42 0.00 6.31
CA ALA A 165 -11.69 -0.20 5.62
C ALA A 165 -12.72 -0.86 6.54
N ILE A 166 -14.01 -0.73 6.19
CA ILE A 166 -15.09 -1.47 6.84
C ILE A 166 -14.93 -2.97 6.54
N CYS A 167 -14.80 -3.28 5.25
CA CYS A 167 -14.55 -4.62 4.71
C CYS A 167 -14.11 -4.52 3.25
N ASP A 168 -13.80 -5.65 2.63
CA ASP A 168 -13.63 -5.74 1.18
C ASP A 168 -14.98 -5.94 0.48
N LEU A 169 -15.01 -5.69 -0.83
CA LEU A 169 -16.23 -5.75 -1.62
C LEU A 169 -16.80 -7.16 -1.72
N ARG A 170 -15.97 -8.21 -1.61
CA ARG A 170 -16.51 -9.58 -1.55
C ARG A 170 -17.36 -9.73 -0.30
N ALA A 171 -16.79 -9.47 0.88
CA ALA A 171 -17.47 -9.57 2.16
C ALA A 171 -18.71 -8.66 2.21
N TYR A 172 -18.59 -7.43 1.71
CA TYR A 172 -19.72 -6.50 1.58
C TYR A 172 -20.89 -7.11 0.80
N MET A 173 -20.60 -7.79 -0.32
CA MET A 173 -21.62 -8.36 -1.21
C MET A 173 -22.14 -9.73 -0.79
N THR A 174 -21.37 -10.50 -0.01
CA THR A 174 -21.77 -11.85 0.43
C THR A 174 -22.39 -11.85 1.81
N GLU A 175 -21.92 -10.99 2.71
CA GLU A 175 -22.28 -11.02 4.13
C GLU A 175 -23.20 -9.84 4.50
N HIS A 176 -22.92 -8.64 4.01
CA HIS A 176 -23.65 -7.42 4.40
C HIS A 176 -24.81 -7.05 3.45
N HIS A 177 -24.65 -7.34 2.15
CA HIS A 177 -25.62 -7.04 1.09
C HIS A 177 -25.90 -8.26 0.21
N ALA A 178 -26.21 -9.39 0.85
CA ALA A 178 -26.53 -10.63 0.15
C ALA A 178 -27.76 -10.49 -0.78
N LEU A 179 -28.70 -9.60 -0.42
CA LEU A 179 -29.89 -9.31 -1.19
C LEU A 179 -29.70 -8.07 -2.09
N PRO A 180 -30.35 -8.04 -3.27
CA PRO A 180 -30.32 -6.88 -4.14
C PRO A 180 -30.83 -5.61 -3.43
N PRO A 181 -30.31 -4.42 -3.76
CA PRO A 181 -30.79 -3.17 -3.19
C PRO A 181 -32.27 -2.95 -3.51
N ALA A 182 -33.11 -2.86 -2.48
CA ALA A 182 -34.57 -2.81 -2.64
C ALA A 182 -35.08 -1.46 -3.16
N THR A 183 -34.37 -0.37 -2.85
CA THR A 183 -34.78 1.00 -3.17
C THR A 183 -33.98 1.57 -4.33
N SER A 184 -34.59 2.48 -5.10
CA SER A 184 -33.89 3.21 -6.16
C SER A 184 -32.70 4.03 -5.63
N GLY A 185 -32.81 4.56 -4.41
CA GLY A 185 -31.72 5.28 -3.74
C GLY A 185 -30.51 4.37 -3.49
N ALA A 186 -30.72 3.19 -2.91
CA ALA A 186 -29.65 2.24 -2.69
C ALA A 186 -29.01 1.79 -4.02
N LYS A 187 -29.82 1.53 -5.06
CA LYS A 187 -29.29 1.23 -6.41
C LYS A 187 -28.42 2.36 -6.95
N ALA A 188 -28.83 3.61 -6.76
CA ALA A 188 -28.07 4.78 -7.19
C ALA A 188 -26.72 4.90 -6.46
N GLU A 189 -26.68 4.63 -5.15
CA GLU A 189 -25.42 4.60 -4.38
C GLU A 189 -24.43 3.56 -4.92
N PHE A 190 -24.92 2.37 -5.26
CA PHE A 190 -24.08 1.34 -5.87
C PHE A 190 -23.52 1.74 -7.23
N ILE A 191 -24.36 2.33 -8.09
CA ILE A 191 -23.92 2.85 -9.39
C ILE A 191 -22.87 3.95 -9.18
N ALA A 192 -23.07 4.84 -8.21
CA ALA A 192 -22.12 5.89 -7.88
C ALA A 192 -20.78 5.31 -7.40
N CYS A 193 -20.80 4.27 -6.57
CA CYS A 193 -19.59 3.58 -6.13
C CYS A 193 -18.84 2.90 -7.29
N ALA A 194 -19.56 2.21 -8.18
CA ALA A 194 -18.97 1.60 -9.37
C ALA A 194 -18.39 2.64 -10.34
N ALA A 195 -19.08 3.78 -10.54
CA ALA A 195 -18.57 4.92 -11.30
C ALA A 195 -17.30 5.52 -10.65
N GLY A 196 -17.25 5.52 -9.32
CA GLY A 196 -16.05 5.86 -8.55
C GLY A 196 -14.88 4.91 -8.88
N LEU A 197 -15.08 3.60 -8.87
CA LEU A 197 -14.02 2.64 -9.27
C LEU A 197 -13.54 2.87 -10.70
N ALA A 198 -14.46 3.14 -11.63
CA ALA A 198 -14.08 3.49 -13.01
C ALA A 198 -13.26 4.78 -13.07
N SER A 199 -13.57 5.77 -12.21
CA SER A 199 -12.80 7.00 -12.08
C SER A 199 -11.40 6.75 -11.50
N GLY A 200 -11.30 5.88 -10.49
CA GLY A 200 -10.02 5.41 -9.94
C GLY A 200 -9.17 4.72 -11.00
N LEU A 201 -9.78 3.87 -11.81
CA LEU A 201 -9.07 3.17 -12.88
C LEU A 201 -8.64 4.12 -14.01
N ALA A 202 -9.50 5.06 -14.40
CA ALA A 202 -9.16 6.11 -15.36
C ALA A 202 -8.00 6.97 -14.87
N PHE A 203 -7.98 7.27 -13.57
CA PHE A 203 -6.86 7.98 -12.94
C PHE A 203 -5.55 7.18 -13.03
N LEU A 204 -5.58 5.87 -12.71
CA LEU A 204 -4.41 5.01 -12.88
C LEU A 204 -3.94 4.92 -14.33
N HIS A 205 -4.84 4.97 -15.30
CA HIS A 205 -4.50 4.80 -16.72
C HIS A 205 -4.04 6.08 -17.42
N GLY A 206 -4.40 7.26 -16.92
CA GLY A 206 -4.05 8.51 -17.61
C GLY A 206 -4.08 9.78 -16.77
N GLY A 207 -4.38 9.70 -15.47
CA GLY A 207 -4.39 10.87 -14.58
C GLY A 207 -3.05 11.17 -13.91
N MET A 208 -2.14 10.19 -13.87
CA MET A 208 -0.87 10.34 -13.15
C MET A 208 0.23 10.96 -14.01
N LYS A 209 1.08 11.76 -13.36
CA LYS A 209 2.25 12.37 -13.97
C LYS A 209 3.48 12.23 -13.08
N THR A 210 4.66 12.17 -13.70
CA THR A 210 5.94 12.25 -12.97
C THR A 210 6.23 13.68 -12.53
N GLN A 211 7.30 13.87 -11.75
CA GLN A 211 7.76 15.21 -11.36
C GLN A 211 8.17 16.07 -12.56
N GLU A 212 8.60 15.42 -13.64
CA GLU A 212 8.97 16.00 -14.93
C GLU A 212 7.77 16.15 -15.89
N PHE A 213 6.55 15.98 -15.39
CA PHE A 213 5.29 16.08 -16.13
C PHE A 213 5.10 15.03 -17.25
N GLU A 214 5.81 13.91 -17.17
CA GLU A 214 5.63 12.78 -18.09
C GLU A 214 4.37 12.00 -17.71
N ASP A 215 3.61 11.53 -18.71
CA ASP A 215 2.38 10.77 -18.45
C ASP A 215 2.75 9.40 -17.88
N MET A 216 2.14 9.03 -16.76
CA MET A 216 2.37 7.76 -16.08
C MET A 216 1.12 6.90 -16.16
N VAL A 217 1.29 5.65 -16.60
CA VAL A 217 0.21 4.66 -16.73
C VAL A 217 0.49 3.52 -15.77
N CYS A 218 -0.43 3.26 -14.84
CA CYS A 218 -0.39 2.14 -13.93
C CYS A 218 -1.44 1.09 -14.32
N TYR A 219 -1.00 -0.13 -14.56
CA TYR A 219 -1.86 -1.30 -14.73
C TYR A 219 -1.98 -2.01 -13.39
N HIS A 220 -3.20 -2.24 -12.90
CA HIS A 220 -3.39 -2.87 -11.59
C HIS A 220 -3.11 -4.38 -11.62
N MET A 221 -3.45 -5.06 -12.71
CA MET A 221 -3.11 -6.48 -13.00
C MET A 221 -3.74 -7.54 -12.07
N ASP A 222 -4.42 -7.15 -11.01
CA ASP A 222 -5.07 -8.07 -10.05
C ASP A 222 -6.38 -7.48 -9.50
N LEU A 223 -7.20 -6.91 -10.38
CA LEU A 223 -8.53 -6.45 -10.00
C LEU A 223 -9.45 -7.65 -9.76
N LYS A 224 -10.04 -7.66 -8.57
CA LYS A 224 -11.00 -8.65 -8.05
C LYS A 224 -11.72 -8.04 -6.84
N PRO A 225 -12.84 -8.63 -6.38
CA PRO A 225 -13.63 -8.07 -5.28
C PRO A 225 -12.84 -7.92 -3.96
N ASP A 226 -11.89 -8.82 -3.68
CA ASP A 226 -10.99 -8.70 -2.52
C ASP A 226 -10.19 -7.41 -2.47
N ASN A 227 -9.83 -6.90 -3.65
CA ASN A 227 -8.91 -5.78 -3.82
C ASN A 227 -9.67 -4.46 -3.95
N VAL A 228 -10.98 -4.47 -3.75
CA VAL A 228 -11.81 -3.28 -3.59
C VAL A 228 -12.22 -3.16 -2.13
N LEU A 229 -11.83 -2.07 -1.48
CA LEU A 229 -12.13 -1.80 -0.08
C LEU A 229 -13.28 -0.80 0.07
N ILE A 230 -14.14 -1.04 1.05
CA ILE A 230 -15.30 -0.20 1.37
C ILE A 230 -14.97 0.75 2.51
N PHE A 231 -15.21 2.05 2.30
CA PHE A 231 -15.12 3.09 3.32
C PHE A 231 -16.46 3.80 3.48
N HIS A 232 -16.64 4.47 4.60
CA HIS A 232 -17.77 5.38 4.81
C HIS A 232 -17.22 6.79 5.11
N GLU A 233 -17.28 7.66 4.11
CA GLU A 233 -16.64 8.98 4.11
C GLU A 233 -17.68 10.03 3.73
N GLY A 234 -17.76 11.12 4.49
CA GLY A 234 -18.72 12.20 4.21
C GLY A 234 -20.19 11.78 4.21
N GLY A 235 -20.56 10.74 4.96
CA GLY A 235 -21.93 10.22 5.03
C GLY A 235 -22.35 9.30 3.88
N ARG A 236 -21.40 8.82 3.07
CA ARG A 236 -21.67 7.88 1.97
C ARG A 236 -20.64 6.75 1.92
N TYR A 237 -21.02 5.65 1.27
CA TYR A 237 -20.06 4.60 0.92
C TYR A 237 -19.14 5.07 -0.21
N VAL A 238 -17.85 4.75 -0.08
CA VAL A 238 -16.82 5.01 -1.08
C VAL A 238 -16.02 3.73 -1.28
N TRP A 239 -15.95 3.27 -2.53
CA TRP A 239 -15.17 2.08 -2.90
C TRP A 239 -13.83 2.50 -3.45
N LYS A 240 -12.76 1.86 -2.96
CA LYS A 240 -11.38 2.22 -3.31
C LYS A 240 -10.60 1.00 -3.79
N LEU A 241 -9.83 1.20 -4.86
CA LEU A 241 -8.86 0.22 -5.37
C LEU A 241 -7.68 0.07 -4.41
N SER A 242 -7.26 -1.18 -4.16
CA SER A 242 -6.23 -1.54 -3.19
C SER A 242 -5.38 -2.71 -3.68
N ASP A 243 -4.29 -3.02 -2.97
CA ASP A 243 -3.37 -4.13 -3.27
C ASP A 243 -2.68 -4.00 -4.63
N PHE A 244 -1.71 -3.08 -4.68
CA PHE A 244 -0.90 -2.81 -5.86
C PHE A 244 0.33 -3.73 -5.96
N GLY A 245 0.40 -4.80 -5.16
CA GLY A 245 1.55 -5.70 -5.14
C GLY A 245 1.88 -6.34 -6.49
N MET A 246 0.92 -6.40 -7.41
CA MET A 246 1.10 -6.92 -8.78
C MET A 246 1.08 -5.84 -9.87
N ALA A 247 0.93 -4.56 -9.48
CA ALA A 247 0.76 -3.47 -10.43
C ALA A 247 2.04 -3.22 -11.25
N ARG A 248 1.86 -2.61 -12.42
CA ARG A 248 2.95 -2.28 -13.35
C ARG A 248 2.83 -0.85 -13.79
N VAL A 249 3.95 -0.12 -13.78
CA VAL A 249 3.98 1.30 -14.13
C VAL A 249 4.81 1.51 -15.40
N LYS A 250 4.27 2.28 -16.33
CA LYS A 250 4.94 2.78 -17.54
C LYS A 250 4.94 4.30 -17.54
N ILE A 251 5.99 4.89 -18.11
CA ILE A 251 6.04 6.33 -18.36
C ILE A 251 6.06 6.57 -19.87
N ARG A 252 5.18 7.45 -20.32
CA ARG A 252 5.05 7.89 -21.70
C ARG A 252 5.63 9.29 -21.84
N ARG A 253 6.66 9.41 -22.66
CA ARG A 253 7.17 10.71 -23.11
C ARG A 253 6.60 11.03 -24.48
N ARG A 254 5.99 12.21 -24.62
CA ARG A 254 5.73 12.80 -25.94
C ARG A 254 7.00 13.49 -26.43
N GLY A 255 7.60 12.96 -27.51
CA GLY A 255 8.76 13.58 -28.15
C GLY A 255 8.38 14.70 -29.12
N PRO A 256 9.34 15.57 -29.52
CA PRO A 256 9.14 16.47 -30.67
C PRO A 256 8.85 15.63 -31.91
N GLY A 257 7.62 15.72 -32.45
CA GLY A 257 7.15 14.89 -33.57
C GLY A 257 6.05 13.87 -33.22
N GLY A 258 5.52 13.87 -31.99
CA GLY A 258 4.31 13.12 -31.63
C GLY A 258 4.49 11.61 -31.40
N TYR A 259 5.71 11.10 -31.45
CA TYR A 259 5.97 9.69 -31.13
C TYR A 259 5.98 9.48 -29.61
N GLU A 260 5.21 8.49 -29.15
CA GLU A 260 5.24 8.01 -27.77
C GLU A 260 6.45 7.10 -27.57
N ARG A 261 7.34 7.45 -26.64
CA ARG A 261 8.32 6.50 -26.10
C ARG A 261 7.78 5.98 -24.78
N GLU A 262 7.45 4.68 -24.74
CA GLU A 262 7.17 3.97 -23.50
C GLU A 262 8.48 3.51 -22.88
N ARG A 263 8.70 3.86 -21.62
CA ARG A 263 9.74 3.24 -20.80
C ARG A 263 9.06 2.33 -19.78
N ASP A 264 9.38 1.05 -19.87
CA ASP A 264 8.95 0.03 -18.93
C ASP A 264 9.82 0.13 -17.68
N PHE A 265 9.22 0.46 -16.55
CA PHE A 265 9.95 0.55 -15.28
C PHE A 265 9.95 -0.76 -14.48
N ASN A 266 9.47 -1.86 -15.06
CA ASN A 266 9.49 -3.18 -14.43
C ASN A 266 10.90 -3.63 -13.98
N SER A 267 12.00 -3.11 -14.53
CA SER A 267 13.35 -3.49 -14.08
C SER A 267 13.73 -2.88 -12.72
N TRP A 268 13.04 -1.83 -12.28
CA TRP A 268 13.15 -1.29 -10.92
C TRP A 268 12.31 -2.10 -9.91
N PHE A 269 11.34 -2.91 -10.38
CA PHE A 269 10.43 -3.71 -9.57
C PHE A 269 10.55 -5.23 -9.86
N ARG A 270 11.19 -6.01 -8.98
CA ARG A 270 11.40 -7.46 -9.18
C ARG A 270 10.22 -8.35 -8.73
N ARG A 271 9.51 -8.86 -9.74
CA ARG A 271 8.50 -9.93 -9.66
C ARG A 271 8.76 -11.02 -8.59
N ARG A 272 7.73 -11.28 -7.79
CA ARG A 272 7.74 -12.15 -6.59
C ARG A 272 7.55 -13.66 -6.83
N TRP A 273 7.39 -14.19 -8.05
CA TRP A 273 7.01 -15.61 -8.21
C TRP A 273 7.82 -16.41 -9.24
N HIS A 274 8.54 -17.40 -8.70
CA HIS A 274 9.28 -18.54 -9.27
C HIS A 274 10.78 -18.41 -9.59
N GLN A 275 11.54 -19.01 -8.67
CA GLN A 275 12.84 -19.67 -8.77
C GLN A 275 13.02 -20.71 -9.91
N GLN A 276 12.22 -20.73 -10.97
CA GLN A 276 12.38 -21.73 -12.05
C GLN A 276 12.06 -21.11 -13.41
N GLN A 277 12.97 -20.27 -13.89
CA GLN A 277 13.43 -20.14 -15.28
C GLN A 277 14.18 -18.81 -15.42
N PRO A 278 15.31 -18.77 -16.15
CA PRO A 278 16.00 -17.52 -16.41
C PRO A 278 15.04 -16.56 -17.13
N ALA A 279 14.86 -15.37 -16.56
CA ALA A 279 14.10 -14.32 -17.21
C ALA A 279 14.85 -13.93 -18.49
N ASP A 280 14.29 -14.27 -19.66
CA ASP A 280 14.75 -13.73 -20.93
C ASP A 280 14.39 -12.22 -20.96
N PRO A 281 15.38 -11.31 -21.00
CA PRO A 281 15.16 -9.87 -21.06
C PRO A 281 14.48 -9.40 -22.36
N SER A 282 14.28 -10.27 -23.35
CA SER A 282 13.55 -9.98 -24.59
C SER A 282 12.01 -10.08 -24.46
N LEU A 283 11.49 -10.60 -23.33
CA LEU A 283 10.05 -10.81 -23.15
C LEU A 283 9.31 -9.57 -22.64
N SER A 284 8.21 -9.21 -23.30
CA SER A 284 7.43 -7.99 -23.02
C SER A 284 6.91 -7.89 -21.58
N ALA A 285 7.04 -6.68 -21.02
CA ALA A 285 6.60 -6.26 -19.69
C ALA A 285 5.09 -6.40 -19.42
N THR A 286 4.28 -6.77 -20.41
CA THR A 286 2.83 -6.94 -20.29
C THR A 286 2.40 -8.40 -20.21
N VAL A 287 3.33 -9.37 -20.38
CA VAL A 287 3.06 -10.81 -20.27
C VAL A 287 2.45 -11.15 -18.89
N ASN A 288 1.20 -11.61 -18.88
CA ASN A 288 0.51 -12.16 -17.71
C ASN A 288 0.88 -13.62 -17.51
N ARG A 289 1.67 -13.96 -16.48
CA ARG A 289 2.14 -15.34 -16.26
C ARG A 289 1.17 -16.23 -15.47
N ARG A 290 -0.05 -15.76 -15.19
CA ARG A 290 -1.05 -16.62 -14.52
C ARG A 290 -1.55 -17.70 -15.48
N ALA A 291 -1.87 -18.85 -14.87
CA ALA A 291 -2.77 -19.86 -15.39
C ALA A 291 -4.09 -19.69 -14.61
N GLU A 292 -5.19 -19.46 -15.35
CA GLU A 292 -6.59 -19.53 -14.92
C GLU A 292 -7.08 -18.66 -13.73
N GLY A 293 -8.10 -17.82 -13.97
CA GLY A 293 -8.80 -17.06 -12.94
C GLY A 293 -10.04 -16.33 -13.49
N THR A 294 -11.12 -16.25 -12.70
CA THR A 294 -12.46 -15.84 -13.15
C THR A 294 -12.59 -14.36 -13.57
N TYR A 295 -11.60 -13.53 -13.30
CA TYR A 295 -11.59 -12.09 -13.63
C TYR A 295 -10.49 -11.74 -14.64
N GLN A 296 -9.83 -12.75 -15.20
CA GLN A 296 -8.74 -12.53 -16.15
C GLN A 296 -9.31 -12.23 -17.54
N PRO A 297 -8.71 -11.28 -18.26
CA PRO A 297 -9.12 -10.95 -19.61
C PRO A 297 -8.66 -12.02 -20.61
N PRO A 298 -9.30 -12.15 -21.77
CA PRO A 298 -9.01 -13.20 -22.74
C PRO A 298 -7.56 -13.17 -23.26
N GLU A 299 -6.93 -11.99 -23.33
CA GLU A 299 -5.51 -11.86 -23.69
C GLU A 299 -4.55 -12.44 -22.64
N SER A 300 -5.01 -12.77 -21.43
CA SER A 300 -4.20 -13.45 -20.43
C SER A 300 -3.84 -14.90 -20.81
N VAL A 301 -4.65 -15.53 -21.67
CA VAL A 301 -4.49 -16.92 -22.14
C VAL A 301 -3.95 -17.01 -23.56
N SER A 302 -3.75 -15.87 -24.24
CA SER A 302 -3.20 -15.85 -25.60
C SER A 302 -1.70 -16.18 -25.62
N GLN A 303 -1.15 -16.53 -26.79
CA GLN A 303 0.30 -16.77 -26.95
C GLN A 303 1.12 -15.48 -26.70
N GLU A 304 0.56 -14.32 -27.04
CA GLU A 304 1.12 -13.00 -26.73
C GLU A 304 0.34 -12.36 -25.57
N ARG A 305 0.69 -12.72 -24.33
CA ARG A 305 -0.03 -12.36 -23.10
C ARG A 305 0.05 -10.87 -22.73
N LYS A 306 -0.04 -9.94 -23.68
CA LYS A 306 0.20 -8.51 -23.47
C LYS A 306 -1.02 -7.84 -22.83
N MET A 307 -1.01 -7.72 -21.52
CA MET A 307 -2.01 -6.94 -20.77
C MET A 307 -1.90 -5.44 -21.08
N THR A 308 -3.06 -4.78 -21.14
CA THR A 308 -3.21 -3.35 -21.45
C THR A 308 -4.19 -2.69 -20.48
N THR A 309 -4.51 -1.42 -20.68
CA THR A 309 -5.56 -0.74 -19.90
C THR A 309 -6.91 -1.43 -20.09
N LYS A 310 -7.15 -2.05 -21.25
CA LYS A 310 -8.36 -2.82 -21.54
C LYS A 310 -8.46 -4.10 -20.70
N SER A 311 -7.33 -4.65 -20.28
CA SER A 311 -7.27 -5.80 -19.38
C SER A 311 -7.86 -5.47 -18.02
N ASP A 312 -7.46 -4.34 -17.42
CA ASP A 312 -8.01 -3.90 -16.14
C ASP A 312 -9.50 -3.52 -16.27
N VAL A 313 -9.88 -2.88 -17.40
CA VAL A 313 -11.29 -2.54 -17.68
C VAL A 313 -12.13 -3.80 -17.81
N TRP A 314 -11.61 -4.86 -18.43
CA TRP A 314 -12.29 -6.16 -18.48
C TRP A 314 -12.49 -6.74 -17.08
N SER A 315 -11.44 -6.77 -16.26
CA SER A 315 -11.54 -7.30 -14.88
C SER A 315 -12.57 -6.53 -14.06
N LEU A 316 -12.55 -5.19 -14.12
CA LEU A 316 -13.55 -4.34 -13.46
C LEU A 316 -14.96 -4.55 -14.05
N GLY A 317 -15.07 -4.73 -15.37
CA GLY A 317 -16.32 -4.98 -16.06
C GLY A 317 -16.94 -6.32 -15.69
N GLU A 318 -16.15 -7.39 -15.59
CA GLU A 318 -16.60 -8.71 -15.13
C GLU A 318 -17.10 -8.67 -13.69
N ASP A 319 -16.38 -7.96 -12.84
CA ASP A 319 -16.76 -7.64 -11.48
C ASP A 319 -18.15 -6.97 -11.45
N VAL A 320 -18.29 -5.80 -12.07
CA VAL A 320 -19.55 -5.03 -12.11
C VAL A 320 -20.69 -5.82 -12.77
N ALA A 321 -20.44 -6.50 -13.89
CA ALA A 321 -21.45 -7.24 -14.64
C ALA A 321 -21.92 -8.50 -13.91
N ARG A 322 -21.03 -9.20 -13.20
CA ARG A 322 -21.43 -10.34 -12.36
C ARG A 322 -22.35 -9.88 -11.23
N TRP A 323 -22.09 -8.71 -10.65
CA TRP A 323 -22.95 -8.14 -9.61
C TRP A 323 -24.30 -7.68 -10.17
N ALA A 324 -24.29 -6.97 -11.29
CA ALA A 324 -25.53 -6.58 -11.97
C ALA A 324 -26.41 -7.81 -12.26
N ARG A 325 -25.82 -8.90 -12.78
CA ARG A 325 -26.52 -10.16 -13.06
C ARG A 325 -27.12 -10.80 -11.81
N LYS A 326 -26.36 -10.87 -10.70
CA LYS A 326 -26.85 -11.39 -9.40
C LYS A 326 -28.09 -10.64 -8.92
N TRP A 327 -28.22 -9.35 -9.25
CA TRP A 327 -29.32 -8.50 -8.80
C TRP A 327 -30.49 -8.36 -9.77
N THR A 328 -30.26 -8.55 -11.08
CA THR A 328 -31.34 -8.48 -12.08
C THR A 328 -32.07 -9.80 -12.24
N PHE A 329 -31.41 -10.94 -12.07
CA PHE A 329 -32.00 -12.24 -12.40
C PHE A 329 -32.36 -13.11 -11.20
N GLY A 330 -31.91 -12.76 -9.98
CA GLY A 330 -32.00 -13.70 -8.85
C GLY A 330 -31.22 -14.99 -9.14
N ASN A 331 -31.01 -15.83 -8.13
CA ASN A 331 -30.48 -17.17 -8.36
C ASN A 331 -31.52 -18.06 -9.03
#